data_AF-A0A9C9UAQ7-F1
#
_entry.id   AF-A0A9C9UAQ7-F1
#
_cell.length_a   1.000
_cell.length_b   1.000
_cell.length_c   1.000
_cell.angle_alpha   90.00
_cell.angle_beta   90.00
_cell.angle_gamma   90.00
#
_symmetry.space_group_name_H-M   'P 1'
#
loop_
_entity.id
_entity.type
_entity.pdbx_description
1 polymer ?
#
loop_
_entity_poly.entity_id
_entity_poly.type
_entity_poly.pdbx_seq_one_letter_code
_entity_poly.pdbx_strand_id
1 'polypeptide(L)'
;DHALPENPAPTVFAMSNPLHPATTETLAQGIKAITLDDIRWARCHIKAISLLPNILLRQTALDADASEAILIRDGYATEGAASNLFVVFDEKPAGVLITPPKGPRLLPGITRDVILELAEAHGIDHREADIRHEDLARASEIWVTSSTKEILPVTTLDGEPVGDGKPGPVFRRMYALYQANKARLQAG
;
A
#
# COMPACT_ATOMS: atom_id res chain seq x y z
N ASP A 1 -28.56 23.52 -3.50
CA ASP A 1 -28.12 22.59 -4.55
C ASP A 1 -26.65 22.24 -4.30
N HIS A 2 -26.05 21.33 -5.08
CA HIS A 2 -24.62 20.98 -5.01
C HIS A 2 -23.83 21.62 -6.18
N ALA A 3 -24.25 22.81 -6.65
CA ALA A 3 -23.55 23.49 -7.73
C ALA A 3 -22.23 24.10 -7.25
N LEU A 4 -21.21 24.07 -8.13
CA LEU A 4 -19.97 24.79 -7.87
C LEU A 4 -20.20 26.30 -8.14
N PRO A 5 -19.65 27.20 -7.30
CA PRO A 5 -19.65 28.63 -7.62
C PRO A 5 -18.82 28.90 -8.87
N GLU A 6 -19.13 29.96 -9.63
CA GLU A 6 -18.45 30.28 -10.89
C GLU A 6 -16.98 30.69 -10.71
N ASN A 7 -16.61 31.26 -9.56
CA ASN A 7 -15.25 31.70 -9.27
C ASN A 7 -14.89 31.53 -7.78
N PRO A 8 -14.72 30.29 -7.29
CA PRO A 8 -14.34 30.07 -5.91
C PRO A 8 -12.92 30.54 -5.66
N ALA A 9 -12.70 31.29 -4.58
CA ALA A 9 -11.36 31.49 -4.04
C ALA A 9 -10.92 30.24 -3.25
N PRO A 10 -9.88 29.50 -3.67
CA PRO A 10 -9.45 28.29 -2.96
C PRO A 10 -8.86 28.63 -1.59
N THR A 11 -9.23 27.85 -0.57
CA THR A 11 -8.54 27.89 0.72
C THR A 11 -7.30 27.01 0.67
N VAL A 12 -6.16 27.54 1.09
CA VAL A 12 -4.90 26.79 1.23
C VAL A 12 -4.58 26.64 2.70
N PHE A 13 -4.34 25.40 3.14
CA PHE A 13 -3.95 25.07 4.51
C PHE A 13 -2.70 24.19 4.47
N ALA A 14 -1.73 24.50 5.34
CA ALA A 14 -0.51 23.73 5.53
C ALA A 14 -0.22 23.54 7.02
N MET A 15 0.23 22.34 7.38
CA MET A 15 0.65 22.00 8.74
C MET A 15 1.89 21.11 8.71
N SER A 16 2.68 21.14 9.78
CA SER A 16 3.81 20.24 9.99
C SER A 16 3.63 19.54 11.33
N ASN A 17 3.76 18.22 11.32
CA ASN A 17 3.70 17.37 12.50
C ASN A 17 4.94 16.46 12.50
N PRO A 18 5.45 16.06 13.68
CA PRO A 18 6.48 15.02 13.76
C PRO A 18 6.03 13.75 13.04
N LEU A 19 6.92 13.20 12.20
CA LEU A 19 6.70 11.91 11.55
C LEU A 19 7.41 10.82 12.37
N HIS A 20 6.64 9.81 12.77
CA HIS A 20 7.17 8.65 13.48
C HIS A 20 7.40 7.51 12.47
N PRO A 21 8.66 7.10 12.23
CA PRO A 21 8.94 5.96 11.36
C PRO A 21 8.45 4.65 12.00
N ALA A 22 8.27 3.62 11.17
CA ALA A 22 8.00 2.27 11.65
C ALA A 22 9.11 1.81 12.60
N THR A 23 8.74 1.15 13.70
CA THR A 23 9.72 0.64 14.66
C THR A 23 10.46 -0.56 14.06
N THR A 24 11.68 -0.82 14.54
CA THR A 24 12.42 -2.03 14.18
C THR A 24 11.61 -3.30 14.48
N GLU A 25 10.82 -3.29 15.56
CA GLU A 25 9.93 -4.39 15.91
C GLU A 25 8.83 -4.58 14.86
N THR A 26 8.13 -3.51 14.45
CA THR A 26 7.12 -3.58 13.39
C THR A 26 7.71 -4.07 12.07
N LEU A 27 8.92 -3.65 11.72
CA LEU A 27 9.59 -4.10 10.50
C LEU A 27 10.05 -5.57 10.57
N ALA A 28 10.34 -6.07 11.77
CA ALA A 28 10.76 -7.45 11.99
C ALA A 28 9.59 -8.44 12.08
N GLN A 29 8.47 -8.02 12.68
CA GLN A 29 7.27 -8.85 12.88
C GLN A 29 6.25 -8.70 11.75
N GLY A 30 6.21 -7.55 11.10
CA GLY A 30 5.16 -7.15 10.19
C GLY A 30 3.87 -6.74 10.88
N ILE A 31 2.87 -6.42 10.06
CA ILE A 31 1.56 -5.98 10.50
C ILE A 31 0.48 -6.99 10.11
N LYS A 32 -0.64 -6.92 10.82
CA LYS A 32 -1.88 -7.60 10.44
C LYS A 32 -2.69 -6.71 9.50
N ALA A 33 -3.31 -7.30 8.49
CA ALA A 33 -4.31 -6.68 7.64
C ALA A 33 -5.57 -7.55 7.55
N ILE A 34 -6.69 -6.94 7.18
CA ILE A 34 -7.91 -7.64 6.78
C ILE A 34 -8.33 -7.24 5.38
N THR A 35 -9.10 -8.09 4.70
CA THR A 35 -9.77 -7.73 3.45
C THR A 35 -11.15 -7.13 3.73
N LEU A 36 -11.52 -6.09 2.97
CA LEU A 36 -12.85 -5.46 3.03
C LEU A 36 -13.31 -5.05 1.64
N ASP A 37 -14.62 -5.02 1.41
CA ASP A 37 -15.19 -4.50 0.17
C ASP A 37 -14.90 -3.00 0.01
N ASP A 38 -14.49 -2.59 -1.19
CA ASP A 38 -14.19 -1.20 -1.51
C ASP A 38 -15.47 -0.37 -1.72
N ILE A 39 -15.97 0.19 -0.63
CA ILE A 39 -17.14 1.08 -0.60
C ILE A 39 -16.83 2.54 -1.02
N ARG A 40 -15.62 2.85 -1.51
CA ARG A 40 -15.25 4.21 -1.95
C ARG A 40 -15.89 4.57 -3.30
N TRP A 41 -15.83 5.84 -3.68
CA TRP A 41 -16.23 6.26 -5.02
C TRP A 41 -15.31 5.73 -6.14
N ALA A 42 -15.68 5.95 -7.40
CA ALA A 42 -14.94 5.47 -8.58
C ALA A 42 -13.81 6.43 -9.05
N ARG A 43 -13.40 7.42 -8.24
CA ARG A 43 -12.39 8.44 -8.60
C ARG A 43 -11.23 8.48 -7.59
N CYS A 44 -10.81 7.32 -7.08
CA CYS A 44 -9.73 7.17 -6.08
C CYS A 44 -8.36 7.72 -6.53
N HIS A 45 -8.11 7.82 -7.83
CA HIS A 45 -6.92 8.50 -8.37
C HIS A 45 -6.82 9.99 -8.00
N ILE A 46 -7.93 10.61 -7.57
CA ILE A 46 -7.96 11.99 -7.06
C ILE A 46 -7.78 11.94 -5.54
N LYS A 47 -6.68 12.54 -5.05
CA LYS A 47 -6.44 12.68 -3.61
C LYS A 47 -7.31 13.79 -3.01
N ALA A 48 -8.60 13.48 -2.83
CA ALA A 48 -9.58 14.39 -2.23
C ALA A 48 -9.70 14.20 -0.70
N ILE A 49 -10.25 15.20 -0.01
CA ILE A 49 -10.54 15.16 1.44
C ILE A 49 -11.87 14.45 1.78
N SER A 50 -12.58 13.93 0.78
CA SER A 50 -13.82 13.16 0.95
C SER A 50 -13.52 11.73 1.41
N LEU A 51 -12.96 11.60 2.62
CA LEU A 51 -12.33 10.37 3.13
C LEU A 51 -13.23 9.51 4.04
N LEU A 52 -14.53 9.81 4.15
CA LEU A 52 -15.43 9.05 5.04
C LEU A 52 -15.35 7.53 4.82
N PRO A 53 -15.42 7.00 3.57
CA PRO A 53 -15.28 5.57 3.37
C PRO A 53 -13.90 5.02 3.80
N ASN A 54 -12.81 5.75 3.53
CA ASN A 54 -11.46 5.36 3.98
C ASN A 54 -11.37 5.28 5.50
N ILE A 55 -11.99 6.23 6.22
CA ILE A 55 -12.02 6.27 7.68
C ILE A 55 -12.77 5.05 8.23
N LEU A 56 -13.95 4.74 7.68
CA LEU A 56 -14.74 3.58 8.11
C LEU A 56 -13.98 2.27 7.90
N LEU A 57 -13.40 2.07 6.71
CA LEU A 57 -12.61 0.87 6.39
C LEU A 57 -11.38 0.73 7.31
N ARG A 58 -10.69 1.85 7.57
CA ARG A 58 -9.55 1.87 8.49
C ARG A 58 -9.97 1.55 9.93
N GLN A 59 -11.10 2.08 10.38
CA GLN A 59 -11.65 1.81 11.71
C GLN A 59 -12.04 0.35 11.86
N THR A 60 -12.71 -0.25 10.86
CA THR A 60 -13.03 -1.68 10.86
C THR A 60 -11.79 -2.56 10.98
N ALA A 61 -10.69 -2.20 10.31
CA ALA A 61 -9.42 -2.89 10.52
C ALA A 61 -8.89 -2.75 11.95
N LEU A 62 -8.93 -1.55 12.54
CA LEU A 62 -8.49 -1.33 13.93
C LEU A 62 -9.33 -2.14 14.92
N ASP A 63 -10.64 -2.18 14.73
CA ASP A 63 -11.57 -2.93 15.59
C ASP A 63 -11.31 -4.45 15.52
N ALA A 64 -10.70 -4.93 14.42
CA ALA A 64 -10.25 -6.31 14.22
C ALA A 64 -8.77 -6.54 14.57
N ASP A 65 -8.14 -5.64 15.33
CA ASP A 65 -6.70 -5.69 15.69
C ASP A 65 -5.75 -5.69 14.47
N ALA A 66 -6.20 -5.10 13.36
CA ALA A 66 -5.43 -4.96 12.12
C ALA A 66 -4.97 -3.52 11.87
N SER A 67 -3.78 -3.37 11.30
CA SER A 67 -3.16 -2.08 11.00
C SER A 67 -3.53 -1.51 9.64
N GLU A 68 -4.18 -2.30 8.78
CA GLU A 68 -4.63 -1.87 7.45
C GLU A 68 -5.82 -2.72 6.97
N ALA A 69 -6.64 -2.12 6.11
CA ALA A 69 -7.65 -2.85 5.33
C ALA A 69 -7.24 -2.89 3.86
N ILE A 70 -7.05 -4.09 3.29
CA ILE A 70 -6.84 -4.31 1.85
C ILE A 70 -8.20 -4.34 1.18
N LEU A 71 -8.39 -3.50 0.16
CA LEU A 71 -9.70 -3.24 -0.41
C LEU A 71 -9.95 -4.07 -1.66
N ILE A 72 -11.08 -4.76 -1.68
CA ILE A 72 -11.52 -5.66 -2.74
C ILE A 72 -12.63 -4.99 -3.55
N ARG A 73 -12.49 -4.98 -4.87
CA ARG A 73 -13.51 -4.46 -5.80
C ARG A 73 -13.64 -5.40 -6.98
N ASP A 74 -14.87 -5.81 -7.28
CA ASP A 74 -15.18 -6.72 -8.39
C ASP A 74 -14.35 -8.02 -8.38
N GLY A 75 -14.01 -8.52 -7.19
CA GLY A 75 -13.17 -9.71 -7.01
C GLY A 75 -11.66 -9.48 -7.08
N TYR A 76 -11.21 -8.23 -7.22
CA TYR A 76 -9.79 -7.87 -7.31
C TYR A 76 -9.33 -7.00 -6.15
N ALA A 77 -8.13 -7.26 -5.64
CA ALA A 77 -7.47 -6.40 -4.66
C ALA A 77 -6.95 -5.13 -5.35
N THR A 78 -7.17 -3.98 -4.73
CA THR A 78 -6.83 -2.66 -5.31
C THR A 78 -5.73 -1.96 -4.55
N GLU A 79 -6.01 -1.51 -3.33
CA GLU A 79 -5.07 -0.82 -2.45
C GLU A 79 -5.53 -0.93 -0.99
N GLY A 80 -4.79 -0.36 -0.06
CA GLY A 80 -5.21 -0.25 1.33
C GLY A 80 -6.16 0.95 1.58
N ALA A 81 -6.77 1.02 2.76
CA ALA A 81 -7.60 2.19 3.13
C ALA A 81 -6.82 3.52 3.07
N ALA A 82 -5.50 3.49 3.32
CA ALA A 82 -4.63 4.66 3.25
C ALA A 82 -3.22 4.37 2.67
N SER A 83 -3.09 3.32 1.85
CA SER A 83 -1.81 2.82 1.33
C SER A 83 -1.99 2.14 -0.03
N ASN A 84 -0.92 1.93 -0.81
CA ASN A 84 -0.95 1.05 -1.99
C ASN A 84 -0.56 -0.38 -1.62
N LEU A 85 -1.00 -1.35 -2.43
CA LEU A 85 -0.76 -2.78 -2.25
C LEU A 85 0.34 -3.28 -3.17
N PHE A 86 1.22 -4.13 -2.62
CA PHE A 86 2.15 -4.97 -3.37
C PHE A 86 2.01 -6.42 -2.89
N VAL A 87 2.20 -7.37 -3.80
CA VAL A 87 2.13 -8.80 -3.54
C VAL A 87 3.28 -9.48 -4.25
N VAL A 88 3.94 -10.43 -3.61
CA VAL A 88 4.94 -11.29 -4.23
C VAL A 88 4.35 -12.68 -4.40
N PHE A 89 4.45 -13.20 -5.62
CA PHE A 89 4.19 -14.61 -5.91
C PHE A 89 5.49 -15.30 -6.25
N ASP A 90 5.71 -16.47 -5.66
CA ASP A 90 6.85 -17.31 -5.99
C ASP A 90 6.68 -17.86 -7.42
N GLU A 91 7.39 -17.26 -8.37
CA GLU A 91 7.58 -17.81 -9.71
C GLU A 91 9.02 -18.37 -9.81
N LYS A 92 9.29 -19.25 -10.78
CA LYS A 92 10.64 -19.77 -11.01
C LYS A 92 11.31 -18.96 -12.14
N PRO A 93 12.56 -18.47 -11.97
CA PRO A 93 13.51 -18.79 -10.88
C PRO A 93 13.45 -17.88 -9.64
N ALA A 94 12.65 -16.80 -9.64
CA ALA A 94 12.55 -15.84 -8.53
C ALA A 94 11.11 -15.31 -8.35
N GLY A 95 10.80 -14.82 -7.14
CA GLY A 95 9.50 -14.21 -6.84
C GLY A 95 9.25 -12.93 -7.63
N VAL A 96 8.03 -12.77 -8.15
CA VAL A 96 7.61 -11.62 -8.96
C VAL A 96 6.80 -10.66 -8.11
N LEU A 97 7.23 -9.39 -8.08
CA LEU A 97 6.53 -8.30 -7.41
C LEU A 97 5.38 -7.77 -8.27
N ILE A 98 4.15 -7.85 -7.77
CA ILE A 98 2.95 -7.39 -8.46
C ILE A 98 2.29 -6.27 -7.67
N THR A 99 1.84 -5.24 -8.36
CA THR A 99 0.94 -4.21 -7.82
C THR A 99 -0.18 -3.93 -8.82
N PRO A 100 -1.40 -3.60 -8.38
CA PRO A 100 -2.50 -3.28 -9.30
C PRO A 100 -2.14 -2.08 -10.20
N PRO A 101 -2.57 -2.08 -11.48
CA PRO A 101 -2.22 -1.02 -12.42
C PRO A 101 -2.88 0.30 -12.03
N LYS A 102 -2.20 1.41 -12.32
CA LYS A 102 -2.80 2.74 -12.14
C LYS A 102 -4.10 2.86 -12.92
N GLY A 103 -5.11 3.43 -12.28
CA GLY A 103 -6.41 3.62 -12.88
C GLY A 103 -7.32 4.39 -11.94
N PRO A 104 -8.59 4.59 -12.31
CA PRO A 104 -9.49 5.42 -11.52
C PRO A 104 -9.81 4.86 -10.13
N ARG A 105 -9.56 3.56 -9.90
CA ARG A 105 -9.90 2.80 -8.69
C ARG A 105 -8.82 2.79 -7.60
N LEU A 106 -7.62 3.31 -7.86
CA LEU A 106 -6.57 3.42 -6.86
C LEU A 106 -5.86 4.77 -6.91
N LEU A 107 -5.18 5.17 -5.83
CA LEU A 107 -4.38 6.38 -5.78
C LEU A 107 -2.99 6.12 -6.37
N PRO A 108 -2.50 6.91 -7.35
CA PRO A 108 -1.13 6.78 -7.87
C PRO A 108 -0.12 7.29 -6.83
N GLY A 109 0.24 6.46 -5.85
CA GLY A 109 1.12 6.84 -4.76
C GLY A 109 2.57 7.04 -5.20
N ILE A 110 3.21 8.07 -4.65
CA ILE A 110 4.62 8.37 -4.96
C ILE A 110 5.56 7.27 -4.44
N THR A 111 5.33 6.76 -3.23
CA THR A 111 6.12 5.65 -2.68
C THR A 111 6.01 4.38 -3.53
N ARG A 112 4.83 4.11 -4.09
CA ARG A 112 4.61 3.01 -5.05
C ARG A 112 5.47 3.18 -6.29
N ASP A 113 5.50 4.38 -6.86
CA ASP A 113 6.31 4.65 -8.06
C ASP A 113 7.80 4.50 -7.78
N VAL A 114 8.29 5.01 -6.64
CA VAL A 114 9.69 4.81 -6.20
C VAL A 114 10.03 3.32 -6.06
N ILE A 115 9.11 2.49 -5.56
CA ILE A 115 9.34 1.05 -5.44
C ILE A 115 9.46 0.38 -6.81
N LEU A 116 8.63 0.76 -7.78
CA LEU A 116 8.72 0.25 -9.15
C LEU A 116 10.01 0.70 -9.84
N GLU A 117 10.41 1.97 -9.66
CA GLU A 117 11.70 2.48 -10.16
C GLU A 117 12.89 1.73 -9.57
N LEU A 118 12.87 1.47 -8.26
CA LEU A 118 13.91 0.68 -7.59
C LEU A 118 13.88 -0.79 -8.02
N ALA A 119 12.71 -1.36 -8.28
CA ALA A 119 12.61 -2.72 -8.77
C ALA A 119 13.26 -2.86 -10.15
N GLU A 120 12.93 -1.95 -11.08
CA GLU A 120 13.56 -1.87 -12.40
C GLU A 120 15.07 -1.67 -12.31
N ALA A 121 15.53 -0.66 -11.56
CA ALA A 121 16.95 -0.31 -11.45
C ALA A 121 17.83 -1.41 -10.84
N HIS A 122 17.24 -2.33 -10.05
CA HIS A 122 17.98 -3.38 -9.35
C HIS A 122 17.63 -4.79 -9.84
N GLY A 123 16.92 -4.93 -10.97
CA GLY A 123 16.58 -6.24 -11.53
C GLY A 123 15.75 -7.09 -10.57
N ILE A 124 14.75 -6.48 -9.93
CA ILE A 124 13.69 -7.19 -9.22
C ILE A 124 12.55 -7.36 -10.21
N ASP A 125 12.22 -8.61 -10.54
CA ASP A 125 11.11 -8.92 -11.43
C ASP A 125 9.82 -8.33 -10.88
N HIS A 126 9.17 -7.48 -11.68
CA HIS A 126 7.96 -6.81 -11.28
C HIS A 126 7.02 -6.60 -12.46
N ARG A 127 5.73 -6.45 -12.17
CA ARG A 127 4.73 -6.03 -13.15
C ARG A 127 3.55 -5.34 -12.51
N GLU A 128 2.92 -4.44 -13.26
CA GLU A 128 1.59 -3.93 -12.93
C GLU A 128 0.54 -4.90 -13.51
N ALA A 129 -0.22 -5.55 -12.64
CA ALA A 129 -1.26 -6.50 -13.04
C ALA A 129 -2.37 -6.58 -11.98
N ASP A 130 -3.59 -6.90 -12.42
CA ASP A 130 -4.71 -7.14 -11.51
C ASP A 130 -4.42 -8.35 -10.60
N ILE A 131 -4.77 -8.22 -9.33
CA ILE A 131 -4.57 -9.26 -8.30
C ILE A 131 -5.94 -9.75 -7.88
N ARG A 132 -6.26 -11.02 -8.13
CA ARG A 132 -7.55 -11.56 -7.68
C ARG A 132 -7.54 -11.69 -6.16
N HIS A 133 -8.68 -11.46 -5.54
CA HIS A 133 -8.85 -11.66 -4.10
C HIS A 133 -8.46 -13.08 -3.69
N GLU A 134 -8.92 -14.10 -4.43
CA GLU A 134 -8.59 -15.51 -4.17
C GLU A 134 -7.08 -15.83 -4.24
N ASP A 135 -6.31 -15.03 -4.97
CA ASP A 135 -4.87 -15.23 -5.10
C ASP A 135 -4.08 -14.69 -3.90
N LEU A 136 -4.65 -13.79 -3.08
CA LEU A 136 -3.93 -13.22 -1.93
C LEU A 136 -3.47 -14.30 -0.94
N ALA A 137 -4.25 -15.37 -0.77
CA ALA A 137 -3.89 -16.50 0.10
C ALA A 137 -2.67 -17.30 -0.42
N ARG A 138 -2.28 -17.14 -1.69
CA ARG A 138 -1.13 -17.81 -2.30
C ARG A 138 0.12 -16.92 -2.37
N ALA A 139 0.02 -15.68 -1.89
CA ALA A 139 1.14 -14.76 -1.86
C ALA A 139 2.23 -15.26 -0.91
N SER A 140 3.49 -15.21 -1.34
CA SER A 140 4.63 -15.45 -0.45
C SER A 140 4.94 -14.21 0.40
N GLU A 141 4.64 -13.01 -0.12
CA GLU A 141 4.73 -11.76 0.65
C GLU A 141 3.61 -10.80 0.25
N ILE A 142 3.12 -10.00 1.19
CA ILE A 142 2.19 -8.88 0.94
C ILE A 142 2.75 -7.65 1.62
N TRP A 143 2.76 -6.51 0.94
CA TRP A 143 3.22 -5.24 1.50
C TRP A 143 2.23 -4.11 1.26
N VAL A 144 2.27 -3.13 2.15
CA VAL A 144 1.54 -1.88 1.98
C VAL A 144 2.47 -0.69 2.06
N THR A 145 2.19 0.34 1.26
CA THR A 145 3.11 1.48 1.09
C THR A 145 2.41 2.81 1.19
N SER A 146 2.99 3.76 1.92
CA SER A 146 2.50 5.14 1.99
C SER A 146 3.63 6.11 2.33
N SER A 147 3.43 7.41 2.13
CA SER A 147 4.44 8.42 2.45
C SER A 147 4.83 8.44 3.94
N THR A 148 3.91 8.06 4.84
CA THR A 148 4.15 8.10 6.29
C THR A 148 4.67 6.78 6.86
N LYS A 149 4.32 5.66 6.24
CA LYS A 149 4.70 4.31 6.70
C LYS A 149 5.81 3.67 5.86
N GLU A 150 6.22 4.33 4.79
CA GLU A 150 7.20 3.82 3.82
C GLU A 150 6.74 2.49 3.20
N ILE A 151 7.36 1.38 3.60
CA ILE A 151 7.02 0.01 3.19
C ILE A 151 6.81 -0.80 4.45
N LEU A 152 5.63 -1.40 4.61
CA LEU A 152 5.32 -2.31 5.71
C LEU A 152 4.98 -3.71 5.18
N PRO A 153 5.54 -4.77 5.78
CA PRO A 153 5.18 -6.14 5.43
C PRO A 153 3.89 -6.53 6.17
N VAL A 154 2.92 -7.07 5.45
CA VAL A 154 1.72 -7.71 5.98
C VAL A 154 2.05 -9.18 6.17
N THR A 155 2.13 -9.62 7.43
CA THR A 155 2.50 -11.00 7.80
C THR A 155 1.31 -11.84 8.25
N THR A 156 0.15 -11.20 8.44
CA THR A 156 -1.12 -11.86 8.68
C THR A 156 -2.20 -11.17 7.86
N LEU A 157 -2.97 -11.94 7.10
CA LEU A 157 -4.13 -11.49 6.34
C LEU A 157 -5.35 -12.30 6.77
N ASP A 158 -6.42 -11.63 7.21
CA ASP A 158 -7.67 -12.28 7.62
C ASP A 158 -7.50 -13.38 8.68
N GLY A 159 -6.53 -13.20 9.57
CA GLY A 159 -6.20 -14.15 10.64
C GLY A 159 -5.23 -15.27 10.23
N GLU A 160 -4.92 -15.41 8.95
CA GLU A 160 -4.01 -16.43 8.42
C GLU A 160 -2.62 -15.85 8.13
N PRO A 161 -1.54 -16.63 8.29
CA PRO A 161 -0.20 -16.18 7.97
C PRO A 161 -0.03 -15.95 6.46
N VAL A 162 0.62 -14.86 6.09
CA VAL A 162 1.11 -14.64 4.72
C VAL A 162 2.46 -15.32 4.58
N GLY A 163 2.60 -16.26 3.63
CA GLY A 163 3.80 -17.08 3.49
C GLY A 163 4.12 -17.85 4.78
N ASP A 164 5.28 -17.58 5.37
CA ASP A 164 5.72 -18.17 6.66
C ASP A 164 5.36 -17.31 7.89
N GLY A 165 4.53 -16.27 7.70
CA GLY A 165 4.14 -15.33 8.75
C GLY A 165 5.23 -14.34 9.14
N LYS A 166 6.26 -14.16 8.29
CA LYS A 166 7.38 -13.24 8.54
C LYS A 166 7.65 -12.36 7.32
N PRO A 167 8.26 -11.18 7.49
CA PRO A 167 8.66 -10.35 6.35
C PRO A 167 9.66 -11.11 5.47
N GLY A 168 9.35 -11.28 4.19
CA GLY A 168 10.12 -12.14 3.28
C GLY A 168 11.40 -11.51 2.69
N PRO A 169 12.16 -12.27 1.89
CA PRO A 169 13.43 -11.82 1.32
C PRO A 169 13.28 -10.65 0.33
N VAL A 170 12.20 -10.60 -0.46
CA VAL A 170 11.98 -9.54 -1.44
C VAL A 170 11.66 -8.23 -0.71
N PHE A 171 10.83 -8.27 0.33
CA PHE A 171 10.59 -7.14 1.23
C PHE A 171 11.89 -6.60 1.81
N ARG A 172 12.72 -7.45 2.42
CA ARG A 172 13.98 -7.03 3.07
C ARG A 172 14.92 -6.37 2.07
N ARG A 173 15.04 -6.93 0.87
CA ARG A 173 15.83 -6.36 -0.22
C ARG A 173 15.29 -4.99 -0.63
N MET A 174 13.99 -4.90 -0.91
CA MET A 174 13.34 -3.65 -1.33
C MET A 174 13.42 -2.57 -0.24
N TYR A 175 13.20 -2.93 1.02
CA TYR A 175 13.33 -2.01 2.15
C TYR A 175 14.74 -1.44 2.26
N ALA A 176 15.78 -2.27 2.12
CA ALA A 176 17.17 -1.80 2.13
C ALA A 176 17.46 -0.83 0.96
N LEU A 177 16.99 -1.15 -0.24
CA LEU A 177 17.11 -0.26 -1.41
C LEU A 177 16.40 1.07 -1.19
N TYR A 178 15.18 1.03 -0.64
CA TYR A 178 14.40 2.22 -0.33
C TYR A 178 15.10 3.12 0.70
N GLN A 179 15.64 2.54 1.79
CA GLN A 179 16.40 3.30 2.78
C GLN A 179 17.67 3.92 2.18
N ALA A 180 18.40 3.18 1.34
CA ALA A 180 19.58 3.69 0.65
C ALA A 180 19.24 4.86 -0.30
N ASN A 181 18.15 4.73 -1.06
CA ASN A 181 17.69 5.81 -1.95
C ASN A 181 17.24 7.05 -1.16
N LYS A 182 16.52 6.87 -0.05
CA LYS A 182 16.13 7.98 0.85
C LYS A 182 17.36 8.70 1.42
N ALA A 183 18.35 7.96 1.91
CA ALA A 183 19.59 8.53 2.44
C ALA A 183 20.37 9.30 1.36
N ARG A 184 20.43 8.78 0.13
CA ARG A 184 21.02 9.47 -1.01
C ARG A 184 20.32 10.80 -1.30
N LEU A 185 18.99 10.82 -1.38
CA LEU A 185 18.22 12.04 -1.64
C LEU A 185 18.36 13.08 -0.52
N GLN A 186 18.57 12.64 0.72
CA GLN A 186 18.80 13.53 1.86
C GLN A 186 20.22 14.15 1.86
N ALA A 187 21.18 13.52 1.18
CA ALA A 187 22.56 13.99 1.12
C ALA A 187 22.80 15.08 0.04
N GLY A 188 21.83 15.31 -0.86
CA GLY A 188 21.96 16.20 -2.02
C GLY A 188 22.53 15.52 -3.25
#